data_AF-A0A938NV09-F1
#
_entry.id   AF-A0A938NV09-F1
#
_cell.length_a   1.000
_cell.length_b   1.000
_cell.length_c   1.000
_cell.angle_alpha   90.00
_cell.angle_beta   90.00
_cell.angle_gamma   90.00
#
_symmetry.space_group_name_H-M   'P 1'
#
loop_
_entity.id
_entity.type
_entity.pdbx_description
1 polymer ?
#
loop_
_entity_poly.entity_id
_entity_poly.type
_entity_poly.pdbx_seq_one_letter_code
_entity_poly.pdbx_strand_id
1 'polypeptide(L)'
;MDKILTTKEVAHLAGVHKDTLLRWLRDQRVPEPKRNRNGWRLFSEDEAKIIVSYARGNQQPLGVRENRAAFERWEIALERLKTMDWNFEGIGTGYLTHSLHPYPAKFIPQIPNTLIQELSSIGETVLDPFCGSGTTLVEALLLKRNAIGIDANPLACLISRAKTSILNDSEIESLGRLRENLSIIADSPRISGALSLFPSKIEEDLESQKPDSDAIAFWFDPHVIEELALLKASCHQLNSERARDVALTVFSSIVVTVSRQDSDTRYVRRNKQIGRGETIRRFIRALADAIERLKNLADLVGIPSKCKVIHGNILEPLNLETVDLAVSSPPYPNAFSYHLYHRNRMLWLGMDWEAFKRVEIGS
;
A
#
# COMPACT_ATOMS: atom_id res chain seq x y z
N MET A 1 33.25 -11.48 -24.01
CA MET A 1 33.04 -10.24 -23.22
C MET A 1 32.03 -10.60 -22.16
N ASP A 2 32.40 -10.44 -20.89
CA ASP A 2 31.48 -10.72 -19.79
C ASP A 2 30.27 -9.77 -19.88
N LYS A 3 29.07 -10.30 -19.63
CA LYS A 3 27.85 -9.52 -19.70
C LYS A 3 27.88 -8.47 -18.60
N ILE A 4 27.77 -7.20 -19.00
CA ILE A 4 27.65 -6.08 -18.05
C ILE A 4 26.17 -5.86 -17.76
N LEU A 5 25.83 -5.79 -16.47
CA LEU A 5 24.46 -5.63 -15.99
C LEU A 5 24.24 -4.22 -15.44
N THR A 6 23.03 -3.70 -15.63
CA THR A 6 22.56 -2.44 -15.04
C THR A 6 22.03 -2.65 -13.62
N THR A 7 21.88 -1.56 -12.84
CA THR A 7 21.26 -1.64 -11.50
C THR A 7 19.87 -2.29 -11.52
N LYS A 8 19.07 -2.03 -12.56
CA LYS A 8 17.72 -2.61 -12.68
C LYS A 8 17.79 -4.13 -12.88
N GLU A 9 18.70 -4.59 -13.74
CA GLU A 9 18.90 -6.02 -13.99
C GLU A 9 19.44 -6.74 -12.75
N VAL A 10 20.41 -6.17 -12.04
CA VAL A 10 20.95 -6.78 -10.81
C VAL A 10 19.90 -6.83 -9.70
N ALA A 11 19.12 -5.77 -9.51
CA ALA A 11 18.02 -5.75 -8.53
C ALA A 11 16.97 -6.82 -8.86
N HIS A 12 16.63 -6.99 -10.14
CA HIS A 12 15.74 -8.04 -10.60
C HIS A 12 16.31 -9.45 -10.33
N LEU A 13 17.57 -9.70 -10.67
CA LEU A 13 18.24 -10.99 -10.38
C LEU A 13 18.26 -11.31 -8.88
N ALA A 14 18.48 -10.28 -8.04
CA ALA A 14 18.49 -10.39 -6.59
C ALA A 14 17.09 -10.55 -5.98
N GLY A 15 16.03 -10.30 -6.74
CA GLY A 15 14.65 -10.31 -6.26
C GLY A 15 14.40 -9.22 -5.20
N VAL A 16 14.92 -8.01 -5.44
CA VAL A 16 14.69 -6.83 -4.58
C VAL A 16 14.38 -5.61 -5.41
N HIS A 17 13.73 -4.61 -4.80
CA HIS A 17 13.49 -3.34 -5.46
C HIS A 17 14.82 -2.63 -5.78
N LYS A 18 14.88 -1.90 -6.91
CA LYS A 18 16.06 -1.12 -7.32
C LYS A 18 16.58 -0.20 -6.21
N ASP A 19 15.68 0.47 -5.51
CA ASP A 19 16.06 1.41 -4.44
C ASP A 19 16.60 0.68 -3.20
N THR A 20 16.21 -0.58 -2.99
CA THR A 20 16.81 -1.43 -1.96
C THR A 20 18.26 -1.75 -2.32
N LEU A 21 18.54 -2.13 -3.57
CA LEU A 21 19.91 -2.33 -4.04
C LEU A 21 20.74 -1.03 -3.96
N LEU A 22 20.18 0.10 -4.38
CA LEU A 22 20.86 1.39 -4.30
C LEU A 22 21.24 1.77 -2.86
N ARG A 23 20.38 1.43 -1.89
CA ARG A 23 20.68 1.58 -0.45
C ARG A 23 21.81 0.67 -0.02
N TRP A 24 21.80 -0.61 -0.38
CA TRP A 24 22.87 -1.53 -0.02
C TRP A 24 24.25 -1.07 -0.49
N LEU A 25 24.32 -0.47 -1.68
CA LEU A 25 25.55 0.08 -2.24
C LEU A 25 26.02 1.33 -1.49
N ARG A 26 25.10 2.26 -1.21
CA ARG A 26 25.38 3.47 -0.44
C ARG A 26 25.86 3.14 0.97
N ASP A 27 25.22 2.17 1.62
CA ASP A 27 25.50 1.76 2.98
C ASP A 27 26.64 0.69 3.04
N GLN A 28 27.33 0.45 1.92
CA GLN A 28 28.46 -0.47 1.77
C GLN A 28 28.19 -1.91 2.26
N ARG A 29 26.93 -2.36 2.17
CA ARG A 29 26.53 -3.73 2.51
C ARG A 29 26.91 -4.73 1.43
N VAL A 30 27.00 -4.26 0.19
CA VAL A 30 27.48 -5.01 -0.99
C VAL A 30 28.49 -4.14 -1.76
N PRO A 31 29.39 -4.74 -2.58
CA PRO A 31 30.42 -3.97 -3.28
C PRO A 31 29.84 -2.93 -4.24
N GLU A 32 30.36 -1.70 -4.21
CA GLU A 32 29.99 -0.63 -5.15
C GLU A 32 30.69 -0.86 -6.50
N PRO A 33 29.94 -1.04 -7.60
CA PRO A 33 30.52 -1.34 -8.91
C PRO A 33 31.12 -0.10 -9.57
N LYS A 34 31.84 -0.31 -10.68
CA LYS A 34 32.32 0.79 -11.52
C LYS A 34 31.15 1.56 -12.15
N ARG A 35 31.41 2.83 -12.46
CA ARG A 35 30.48 3.70 -13.19
C ARG A 35 30.98 3.97 -14.61
N ASN A 36 30.05 4.06 -15.56
CA ASN A 36 30.37 4.52 -16.90
C ASN A 36 30.51 6.06 -16.94
N ARG A 37 30.84 6.61 -18.12
CA ARG A 37 31.01 8.05 -18.35
C ARG A 37 29.75 8.88 -18.04
N ASN A 38 28.58 8.26 -18.06
CA ASN A 38 27.31 8.91 -17.75
C ASN A 38 26.96 8.81 -16.25
N GLY A 39 27.83 8.20 -15.43
CA GLY A 39 27.63 8.01 -13.99
C GLY A 39 26.80 6.77 -13.62
N TRP A 40 26.46 5.90 -14.58
CA TRP A 40 25.61 4.73 -14.37
C TRP A 40 26.44 3.56 -13.87
N ARG A 41 25.93 2.85 -12.86
CA ARG A 41 26.56 1.65 -12.28
C ARG A 41 26.51 0.49 -13.27
N LEU A 42 27.66 -0.14 -13.48
CA LEU A 42 27.86 -1.28 -14.38
C LEU A 42 28.43 -2.44 -13.58
N PHE A 43 27.63 -3.50 -13.41
CA PHE A 43 28.00 -4.66 -12.61
C PHE A 43 28.54 -5.76 -13.50
N SER A 44 29.63 -6.41 -13.08
CA SER A 44 30.05 -7.69 -13.63
C SER A 44 29.09 -8.81 -13.20
N GLU A 45 29.14 -9.96 -13.87
CA GLU A 45 28.36 -11.13 -13.45
C GLU A 45 28.75 -11.60 -12.03
N ASP A 46 30.03 -11.48 -11.65
CA ASP A 46 30.49 -11.90 -10.33
C ASP A 46 30.04 -10.94 -9.22
N GLU A 47 30.05 -9.62 -9.49
CA GLU A 47 29.46 -8.62 -8.59
C GLU A 47 27.96 -8.87 -8.41
N ALA A 48 27.25 -9.18 -9.51
CA ALA A 48 25.84 -9.53 -9.46
C ALA A 48 25.60 -10.82 -8.63
N LYS A 49 26.44 -11.86 -8.76
CA LYS A 49 26.33 -13.08 -7.93
C LYS A 49 26.51 -12.78 -6.44
N ILE A 50 27.44 -11.90 -6.06
CA ILE A 50 27.62 -11.48 -4.66
C ILE A 50 26.35 -10.83 -4.12
N ILE A 51 25.77 -9.91 -4.89
CA ILE A 51 24.53 -9.21 -4.52
C ILE A 51 23.35 -10.16 -4.42
N VAL A 52 23.21 -11.09 -5.37
CA VAL A 52 22.16 -12.11 -5.38
C VAL A 52 22.31 -13.03 -4.15
N SER A 53 23.53 -13.42 -3.80
CA SER A 53 23.81 -14.22 -2.60
C SER A 53 23.41 -13.49 -1.32
N TYR A 54 23.82 -12.21 -1.19
CA TYR A 54 23.42 -11.33 -0.08
C TYR A 54 21.89 -11.24 0.05
N ALA A 55 21.19 -11.06 -1.08
CA ALA A 55 19.73 -10.94 -1.12
C ALA A 55 18.95 -12.20 -0.73
N ARG A 56 19.55 -13.40 -0.94
CA ARG A 56 18.85 -14.68 -0.84
C ARG A 56 19.15 -15.49 0.42
N GLY A 57 20.26 -15.25 1.11
CA GLY A 57 20.62 -16.10 2.26
C GLY A 57 21.42 -15.42 3.37
N ASN A 58 22.16 -14.35 3.07
CA ASN A 58 23.04 -13.73 4.05
C ASN A 58 22.91 -12.20 3.97
N GLN A 59 21.78 -11.65 4.41
CA GLN A 59 21.66 -10.20 4.63
C GLN A 59 22.56 -9.71 5.80
N GLN A 60 23.42 -10.58 6.33
CA GLN A 60 24.53 -10.19 7.19
C GLN A 60 25.49 -9.28 6.41
N PRO A 61 25.78 -8.08 6.92
CA PRO A 61 26.69 -7.19 6.24
C PRO A 61 28.12 -7.77 6.10
N LEU A 62 28.82 -7.34 5.04
CA LEU A 62 30.24 -7.62 4.84
C LEU A 62 31.04 -7.34 6.13
N GLY A 63 31.66 -8.39 6.69
CA GLY A 63 32.51 -8.31 7.90
C GLY A 63 32.01 -9.12 9.11
N VAL A 64 30.76 -9.59 9.11
CA VAL A 64 30.23 -10.43 10.20
C VAL A 64 30.38 -11.91 9.80
N ARG A 65 31.40 -12.60 10.33
CA ARG A 65 31.53 -14.06 10.21
C ARG A 65 30.47 -14.75 11.10
N GLU A 66 29.98 -15.89 10.64
CA GLU A 66 28.85 -16.70 11.18
C GLU A 66 28.93 -17.14 12.66
N ASN A 67 29.95 -16.72 13.42
CA ASN A 67 30.24 -17.23 14.76
C ASN A 67 30.31 -16.15 15.86
N ARG A 68 29.55 -15.05 15.71
CA ARG A 68 29.45 -13.98 16.72
C ARG A 68 28.13 -14.04 17.48
N ALA A 69 28.19 -13.93 18.81
CA ALA A 69 27.05 -13.96 19.71
C ALA A 69 26.03 -12.87 19.36
N ALA A 70 24.74 -13.11 19.62
CA ALA A 70 23.64 -12.17 19.32
C ALA A 70 23.90 -10.74 19.85
N PHE A 71 24.63 -10.61 20.96
CA PHE A 71 25.02 -9.34 21.56
C PHE A 71 25.93 -8.49 20.64
N GLU A 72 26.94 -9.08 20.00
CA GLU A 72 27.84 -8.36 19.08
C GLU A 72 27.12 -7.94 17.79
N ARG A 73 26.09 -8.68 17.36
CA ARG A 73 25.27 -8.30 16.20
C ARG A 73 24.46 -7.03 16.48
N TRP A 74 23.90 -6.93 17.69
CA TRP A 74 23.14 -5.77 18.13
C TRP A 74 24.01 -4.50 18.20
N GLU A 75 25.23 -4.58 18.74
CA GLU A 75 26.13 -3.42 18.81
C GLU A 75 26.51 -2.89 17.41
N ILE A 76 26.78 -3.79 16.46
CA ILE A 76 27.10 -3.41 15.08
C ILE A 76 25.89 -2.74 14.41
N ALA A 77 24.68 -3.30 14.58
CA ALA A 77 23.45 -2.71 14.05
C ALA A 77 23.19 -1.32 14.65
N LEU A 78 23.36 -1.17 15.97
CA LEU A 78 23.23 0.11 16.65
C LEU A 78 24.21 1.15 16.13
N GLU A 79 25.47 0.80 15.93
CA GLU A 79 26.47 1.74 15.44
C GLU A 79 26.14 2.24 14.02
N ARG A 80 25.61 1.36 13.17
CA ARG A 80 25.10 1.74 11.84
C ARG A 80 23.91 2.66 11.92
N LEU A 81 22.95 2.37 12.78
CA LEU A 81 21.76 3.21 12.97
C LEU A 81 22.13 4.61 13.49
N LYS A 82 23.14 4.71 14.37
CA LYS A 82 23.67 5.98 14.88
C LYS A 82 24.38 6.81 13.82
N THR A 83 25.06 6.15 12.87
CA THR A 83 25.85 6.81 11.83
C THR A 83 25.08 7.03 10.53
N MET A 84 23.86 6.51 10.42
CA MET A 84 23.04 6.66 9.22
C MET A 84 22.47 8.08 9.10
N ASP A 85 22.47 8.60 7.87
CA ASP A 85 21.74 9.81 7.52
C ASP A 85 20.24 9.50 7.32
N TRP A 86 19.41 10.11 8.16
CA TRP A 86 17.96 9.95 8.17
C TRP A 86 17.20 11.02 7.34
N ASN A 87 17.89 11.84 6.56
CA ASN A 87 17.26 12.88 5.75
C ASN A 87 16.58 12.33 4.48
N PHE A 88 17.15 11.29 3.85
CA PHE A 88 16.61 10.62 2.64
C PHE A 88 16.20 11.58 1.49
N GLU A 89 16.93 12.69 1.33
CA GLU A 89 16.59 13.74 0.38
C GLU A 89 16.54 13.22 -1.08
N GLY A 90 15.50 13.62 -1.82
CA GLY A 90 15.31 13.25 -3.22
C GLY A 90 14.85 11.81 -3.49
N ILE A 91 14.58 11.01 -2.46
CA ILE A 91 14.16 9.61 -2.63
C ILE A 91 12.63 9.53 -2.77
N GLY A 92 12.16 8.81 -3.80
CA GLY A 92 10.73 8.56 -4.02
C GLY A 92 10.09 7.70 -2.92
N THR A 93 8.90 8.07 -2.47
CA THR A 93 8.17 7.39 -1.37
C THR A 93 6.93 6.63 -1.85
N GLY A 94 6.56 6.78 -3.12
CA GLY A 94 5.36 6.19 -3.73
C GLY A 94 5.62 4.97 -4.62
N TYR A 95 6.75 4.29 -4.47
CA TYR A 95 7.05 3.09 -5.27
C TYR A 95 6.12 1.93 -4.91
N LEU A 96 5.90 1.03 -5.87
CA LEU A 96 5.05 -0.17 -5.71
C LEU A 96 3.68 0.20 -5.12
N THR A 97 3.21 -0.49 -4.08
CA THR A 97 1.89 -0.28 -3.48
C THR A 97 1.84 0.87 -2.46
N HIS A 98 2.94 1.57 -2.17
CA HIS A 98 2.95 2.66 -1.17
C HIS A 98 2.03 3.84 -1.50
N SER A 99 1.75 4.06 -2.79
CA SER A 99 0.86 5.11 -3.30
C SER A 99 -0.50 4.58 -3.79
N LEU A 100 -0.91 3.37 -3.40
CA LEU A 100 -2.19 2.78 -3.82
C LEU A 100 -3.41 3.60 -3.36
N HIS A 101 -3.27 4.31 -2.23
CA HIS A 101 -4.33 5.13 -1.64
C HIS A 101 -3.74 6.38 -0.95
N PRO A 102 -4.37 7.56 -1.08
CA PRO A 102 -3.99 8.76 -0.33
C PRO A 102 -4.31 8.60 1.16
N TYR A 103 -3.25 8.42 1.96
CA TYR A 103 -3.34 8.34 3.42
C TYR A 103 -2.31 9.29 4.05
N PRO A 104 -2.74 10.25 4.88
CA PRO A 104 -1.86 11.27 5.46
C PRO A 104 -1.06 10.74 6.66
N ALA A 105 -0.05 11.53 7.08
CA ALA A 105 0.79 11.26 8.25
C ALA A 105 1.46 9.86 8.26
N LYS A 106 1.84 9.36 7.08
CA LYS A 106 2.70 8.19 6.93
C LYS A 106 4.15 8.60 7.12
N PHE A 107 4.96 7.79 7.81
CA PHE A 107 6.40 7.89 7.64
C PHE A 107 6.83 7.39 6.25
N ILE A 108 8.00 7.84 5.81
CA ILE A 108 8.55 7.45 4.52
C ILE A 108 8.99 5.97 4.56
N PRO A 109 8.82 5.17 3.48
CA PRO A 109 9.17 3.74 3.48
C PRO A 109 10.62 3.44 3.86
N GLN A 110 11.52 4.39 3.68
CA GLN A 110 12.94 4.23 3.95
C GLN A 110 13.23 3.99 5.43
N ILE A 111 12.43 4.57 6.34
CA ILE A 111 12.60 4.41 7.78
C ILE A 111 12.35 2.96 8.23
N PRO A 112 11.15 2.38 8.05
CA PRO A 112 10.91 1.00 8.45
C PRO A 112 11.78 0.03 7.66
N ASN A 113 12.09 0.30 6.38
CA ASN A 113 13.00 -0.54 5.62
C ASN A 113 14.36 -0.68 6.30
N THR A 114 15.00 0.43 6.68
CA THR A 114 16.30 0.39 7.37
C THR A 114 16.18 -0.37 8.69
N LEU A 115 15.18 -0.04 9.51
CA LEU A 115 15.03 -0.65 10.83
C LEU A 115 14.84 -2.16 10.72
N ILE A 116 13.96 -2.63 9.83
CA ILE A 116 13.75 -4.05 9.57
C ILE A 116 15.04 -4.70 9.06
N GLN A 117 15.77 -4.05 8.16
CA GLN A 117 16.99 -4.63 7.60
C GLN A 117 18.15 -4.71 8.60
N GLU A 118 18.27 -3.78 9.55
CA GLU A 118 19.32 -3.81 10.58
C GLU A 118 18.95 -4.70 11.79
N LEU A 119 17.66 -4.80 12.12
CA LEU A 119 17.20 -5.37 13.39
C LEU A 119 16.41 -6.68 13.26
N SER A 120 16.32 -7.25 12.06
CA SER A 120 15.68 -8.56 11.85
C SER A 120 16.39 -9.39 10.78
N SER A 121 16.00 -10.65 10.65
CA SER A 121 16.46 -11.62 9.65
C SER A 121 15.33 -12.05 8.70
N ILE A 122 15.69 -12.62 7.54
CA ILE A 122 14.70 -13.20 6.62
C ILE A 122 13.86 -14.26 7.35
N GLY A 123 12.55 -14.23 7.15
CA GLY A 123 11.60 -15.17 7.78
C GLY A 123 11.12 -14.77 9.18
N GLU A 124 11.76 -13.81 9.85
CA GLU A 124 11.29 -13.26 11.12
C GLU A 124 10.01 -12.44 10.95
N THR A 125 9.30 -12.22 12.05
CA THR A 125 7.99 -11.56 12.09
C THR A 125 8.11 -10.13 12.63
N VAL A 126 7.71 -9.17 11.81
CA VAL A 126 7.66 -7.74 12.13
C VAL A 126 6.24 -7.35 12.54
N LEU A 127 6.10 -6.75 13.72
CA LEU A 127 4.85 -6.17 14.21
C LEU A 127 4.83 -4.66 14.00
N ASP A 128 3.71 -4.14 13.52
CA ASP A 128 3.35 -2.73 13.60
C ASP A 128 2.01 -2.58 14.35
N PRO A 129 2.01 -2.17 15.64
CA PRO A 129 0.80 -2.02 16.45
C PRO A 129 -0.06 -0.81 16.08
N PHE A 130 0.42 0.07 15.18
CA PHE A 130 -0.30 1.22 14.65
C PHE A 130 -0.07 1.30 13.15
N CYS A 131 -0.41 0.22 12.44
CA CYS A 131 0.08 0.01 11.08
C CYS A 131 -0.42 1.04 10.07
N GLY A 132 -1.51 1.76 10.37
CA GLY A 132 -2.12 2.73 9.48
C GLY A 132 -2.39 2.10 8.12
N SER A 133 -1.90 2.75 7.06
CA SER A 133 -1.96 2.24 5.69
C SER A 133 -0.88 1.20 5.33
N GLY A 134 -0.14 0.67 6.30
CA GLY A 134 0.67 -0.54 6.14
C GLY A 134 2.04 -0.33 5.52
N THR A 135 2.65 0.85 5.67
CA THR A 135 4.00 1.11 5.14
C THR A 135 5.03 0.12 5.69
N THR A 136 5.03 -0.14 7.00
CA THR A 136 5.89 -1.15 7.64
C THR A 136 5.66 -2.54 7.06
N LEU A 137 4.40 -2.91 6.86
CA LEU A 137 4.02 -4.24 6.39
C LEU A 137 4.51 -4.50 4.96
N VAL A 138 4.37 -3.51 4.06
CA VAL A 138 4.91 -3.59 2.69
C VAL A 138 6.43 -3.76 2.71
N GLU A 139 7.15 -2.98 3.53
CA GLU A 139 8.61 -3.09 3.61
C GLU A 139 9.08 -4.40 4.23
N ALA A 140 8.37 -4.91 5.24
CA ALA A 140 8.64 -6.23 5.81
C ALA A 140 8.55 -7.33 4.74
N LEU A 141 7.47 -7.33 3.93
CA LEU A 141 7.31 -8.29 2.85
C LEU A 141 8.39 -8.16 1.77
N LEU A 142 8.75 -6.94 1.37
CA LEU A 142 9.84 -6.70 0.41
C LEU A 142 11.20 -7.18 0.92
N LEU A 143 11.39 -7.15 2.23
CA LEU A 143 12.55 -7.70 2.91
C LEU A 143 12.38 -9.18 3.27
N LYS A 144 11.31 -9.86 2.83
CA LYS A 144 11.08 -11.30 3.07
C LYS A 144 10.91 -11.63 4.57
N ARG A 145 10.27 -10.74 5.33
CA ARG A 145 9.81 -10.95 6.70
C ARG A 145 8.31 -11.22 6.69
N ASN A 146 7.82 -11.95 7.69
CA ASN A 146 6.40 -11.96 8.00
C ASN A 146 6.00 -10.61 8.61
N ALA A 147 4.73 -10.25 8.51
CA ALA A 147 4.22 -8.98 8.99
C ALA A 147 2.90 -9.15 9.74
N ILE A 148 2.77 -8.48 10.88
CA ILE A 148 1.51 -8.34 11.61
C ILE A 148 1.25 -6.85 11.78
N GLY A 149 0.11 -6.38 11.31
CA GLY A 149 -0.33 -5.00 11.48
C GLY A 149 -1.60 -4.92 12.30
N ILE A 150 -1.68 -3.97 13.21
CA ILE A 150 -2.87 -3.70 14.02
C ILE A 150 -3.21 -2.22 13.83
N ASP A 151 -4.48 -1.92 13.60
CA ASP A 151 -4.96 -0.55 13.61
C ASP A 151 -6.45 -0.49 14.01
N ALA A 152 -6.83 0.57 14.71
CA ALA A 152 -8.22 0.80 15.09
C ALA A 152 -9.04 1.40 13.94
N ASN A 153 -8.40 1.92 12.90
CA ASN A 153 -9.06 2.53 11.75
C ASN A 153 -9.44 1.46 10.71
N PRO A 154 -10.73 1.16 10.51
CA PRO A 154 -11.15 0.11 9.57
C PRO A 154 -10.75 0.40 8.13
N LEU A 155 -10.70 1.68 7.74
CA LEU A 155 -10.23 2.07 6.41
C LEU A 155 -8.72 1.84 6.26
N ALA A 156 -7.94 2.14 7.30
CA ALA A 156 -6.50 1.91 7.30
C ALA A 156 -6.18 0.42 7.17
N CYS A 157 -6.92 -0.44 7.89
CA CYS A 157 -6.82 -1.89 7.76
C CYS A 157 -7.17 -2.39 6.35
N LEU A 158 -8.24 -1.87 5.72
CA LEU A 158 -8.60 -2.20 4.34
C LEU A 158 -7.45 -1.85 3.37
N ILE A 159 -6.92 -0.63 3.47
CA ILE A 159 -5.80 -0.16 2.64
C ILE A 159 -4.56 -1.04 2.87
N SER A 160 -4.25 -1.37 4.12
CA SER A 160 -3.13 -2.23 4.49
C SER A 160 -3.25 -3.61 3.86
N ARG A 161 -4.41 -4.27 3.99
CA ARG A 161 -4.66 -5.59 3.38
C ARG A 161 -4.47 -5.55 1.87
N ALA A 162 -5.03 -4.55 1.19
CA ALA A 162 -4.86 -4.37 -0.24
C ALA A 162 -3.39 -4.15 -0.64
N LYS A 163 -2.66 -3.27 0.06
CA LYS A 163 -1.26 -2.95 -0.23
C LYS A 163 -0.31 -4.13 -0.03
N THR A 164 -0.65 -5.05 0.87
CA THR A 164 0.15 -6.25 1.15
C THR A 164 -0.37 -7.51 0.46
N SER A 165 -1.36 -7.38 -0.42
CA SER A 165 -1.99 -8.53 -1.05
C SER A 165 -1.12 -9.11 -2.16
N ILE A 166 -0.72 -10.38 -2.02
CA ILE A 166 -0.04 -11.15 -3.06
C ILE A 166 -1.09 -11.95 -3.82
N LEU A 167 -1.65 -11.35 -4.88
CA LEU A 167 -2.74 -11.93 -5.67
C LEU A 167 -2.24 -13.05 -6.58
N ASN A 168 -3.05 -14.09 -6.76
CA ASN A 168 -2.83 -15.13 -7.76
C ASN A 168 -3.39 -14.71 -9.13
N ASP A 169 -3.07 -15.49 -10.17
CA ASP A 169 -3.47 -15.19 -11.55
C ASP A 169 -5.00 -15.06 -11.72
N SER A 170 -5.77 -15.91 -11.05
CA SER A 170 -7.24 -15.88 -11.13
C SER A 170 -7.83 -14.61 -10.49
N GLU A 171 -7.26 -14.16 -9.37
CA GLU A 171 -7.67 -12.91 -8.72
C GLU A 171 -7.33 -11.70 -9.59
N ILE A 172 -6.13 -11.69 -10.18
CA ILE A 172 -5.70 -10.65 -11.13
C ILE A 172 -6.63 -10.61 -12.36
N GLU A 173 -6.96 -11.78 -12.91
CA GLU A 173 -7.88 -11.88 -14.05
C GLU A 173 -9.28 -11.37 -13.67
N SER A 174 -9.77 -11.68 -12.47
CA SER A 174 -11.08 -11.20 -11.99
C SER A 174 -11.15 -9.67 -11.90
N LEU A 175 -10.07 -9.02 -11.45
CA LEU A 175 -9.96 -7.55 -11.43
C LEU A 175 -9.87 -6.98 -12.85
N GLY A 176 -9.19 -7.68 -13.76
CA GLY A 176 -9.14 -7.34 -15.19
C GLY A 176 -10.53 -7.36 -15.83
N ARG A 177 -11.31 -8.43 -15.61
CA ARG A 177 -12.69 -8.55 -16.10
C ARG A 177 -13.61 -7.49 -15.51
N LEU A 178 -13.49 -7.19 -14.20
CA LEU A 178 -14.22 -6.09 -13.57
C LEU A 178 -13.95 -4.76 -14.29
N ARG A 179 -12.66 -4.46 -14.55
CA ARG A 179 -12.25 -3.26 -15.26
C ARG A 179 -12.85 -3.20 -16.67
N GLU A 180 -12.78 -4.29 -17.43
CA GLU A 180 -13.31 -4.38 -18.80
C GLU A 180 -14.83 -4.18 -18.84
N ASN A 181 -15.56 -4.82 -17.93
CA ASN A 181 -17.01 -4.64 -17.80
C ASN A 181 -17.37 -3.17 -17.52
N LEU A 182 -16.64 -2.52 -16.62
CA LEU A 182 -16.83 -1.10 -16.31
C LEU A 182 -16.46 -0.19 -17.48
N SER A 183 -15.46 -0.54 -18.30
CA SER A 183 -15.12 0.20 -19.51
C SER A 183 -16.27 0.18 -20.52
N ILE A 184 -16.90 -0.98 -20.75
CA ILE A 184 -18.07 -1.10 -21.64
C ILE A 184 -19.22 -0.20 -21.15
N ILE A 185 -19.43 -0.14 -19.83
CA ILE A 185 -20.44 0.72 -19.22
C ILE A 185 -20.05 2.21 -19.40
N ALA A 186 -18.79 2.57 -19.14
CA ALA A 186 -18.27 3.93 -19.27
C ALA A 186 -18.44 4.53 -20.68
N ASP A 187 -18.38 3.69 -21.72
CA ASP A 187 -18.50 4.08 -23.12
C ASP A 187 -19.96 3.99 -23.64
N SER A 188 -20.91 3.56 -22.80
CA SER A 188 -22.31 3.42 -23.18
C SER A 188 -22.96 4.79 -23.45
N PRO A 189 -23.76 4.94 -24.53
CA PRO A 189 -24.52 6.17 -24.80
C PRO A 189 -25.46 6.60 -23.67
N ARG A 190 -25.84 5.67 -22.77
CA ARG A 190 -26.66 5.96 -21.58
C ARG A 190 -25.95 6.86 -20.57
N ILE A 191 -24.62 6.74 -20.47
CA ILE A 191 -23.80 7.60 -19.61
C ILE A 191 -23.69 9.01 -20.20
N SER A 192 -23.66 9.10 -21.53
CA SER A 192 -23.59 10.35 -22.29
C SER A 192 -24.94 11.06 -22.41
N GLY A 193 -26.06 10.34 -22.30
CA GLY A 193 -27.42 10.87 -22.39
C GLY A 193 -27.98 11.33 -21.04
N ALA A 194 -29.00 12.21 -21.05
CA ALA A 194 -29.66 12.78 -19.87
C ALA A 194 -30.60 11.82 -19.10
N LEU A 195 -30.67 10.55 -19.49
CA LEU A 195 -31.47 9.53 -18.81
C LEU A 195 -30.78 9.08 -17.51
N SER A 196 -31.55 8.51 -16.57
CA SER A 196 -30.98 7.80 -15.41
C SER A 196 -30.05 6.70 -15.91
N LEU A 197 -28.94 6.47 -15.20
CA LEU A 197 -27.93 5.47 -15.59
C LEU A 197 -28.50 4.04 -15.64
N PHE A 198 -29.64 3.77 -15.00
CA PHE A 198 -30.18 2.42 -14.82
C PHE A 198 -31.65 2.28 -15.25
N PRO A 199 -32.05 1.13 -15.84
CA PRO A 199 -33.45 0.74 -15.94
C PRO A 199 -34.02 0.45 -14.54
N SER A 200 -35.32 0.67 -14.36
CA SER A 200 -36.07 0.53 -13.10
C SER A 200 -35.92 -0.80 -12.34
N LYS A 201 -35.39 -1.86 -12.98
CA LYS A 201 -35.18 -3.19 -12.37
C LYS A 201 -33.81 -3.37 -11.67
N ILE A 202 -32.86 -2.46 -11.88
CA ILE A 202 -31.53 -2.44 -11.22
C ILE A 202 -31.49 -1.39 -10.09
N GLU A 203 -32.52 -0.54 -10.01
CA GLU A 203 -32.59 0.55 -9.03
C GLU A 203 -32.60 0.04 -7.58
N GLU A 204 -33.32 -1.05 -7.29
CA GLU A 204 -33.46 -1.57 -5.92
C GLU A 204 -32.14 -2.11 -5.35
N ASP A 205 -31.38 -2.87 -6.17
CA ASP A 205 -30.06 -3.39 -5.80
C ASP A 205 -29.05 -2.27 -5.61
N LEU A 206 -29.10 -1.21 -6.43
CA LEU A 206 -28.19 -0.06 -6.31
C LEU A 206 -28.56 0.88 -5.17
N GLU A 207 -29.84 1.02 -4.86
CA GLU A 207 -30.30 1.81 -3.71
C GLU A 207 -29.73 1.24 -2.42
N SER A 208 -29.69 -0.09 -2.30
CA SER A 208 -29.06 -0.78 -1.15
C SER A 208 -27.56 -0.50 -0.97
N GLN A 209 -26.87 -0.03 -2.03
CA GLN A 209 -25.44 0.26 -1.99
C GLN A 209 -25.14 1.70 -1.55
N LYS A 210 -26.11 2.59 -1.65
CA LYS A 210 -25.98 3.99 -1.24
C LYS A 210 -25.96 4.07 0.29
N PRO A 211 -25.10 4.93 0.88
CA PRO A 211 -25.12 5.11 2.33
C PRO A 211 -26.44 5.74 2.76
N ASP A 212 -27.02 5.22 3.83
CA ASP A 212 -28.25 5.73 4.43
C ASP A 212 -27.96 7.03 5.19
N SER A 213 -27.82 8.13 4.44
CA SER A 213 -27.52 9.44 5.00
C SER A 213 -27.86 10.58 4.05
N ASP A 214 -28.64 11.54 4.54
CA ASP A 214 -28.82 12.87 3.92
C ASP A 214 -27.47 13.57 3.64
N ALA A 215 -26.40 13.17 4.32
CA ALA A 215 -25.06 13.69 4.10
C ALA A 215 -24.49 13.35 2.71
N ILE A 216 -24.96 12.29 2.04
CA ILE A 216 -24.43 11.91 0.72
C ILE A 216 -24.85 12.93 -0.36
N ALA A 217 -26.10 13.38 -0.37
CA ALA A 217 -26.55 14.42 -1.28
C ALA A 217 -25.82 15.76 -1.04
N PHE A 218 -25.41 16.02 0.22
CA PHE A 218 -24.61 17.18 0.57
C PHE A 218 -23.20 17.14 -0.04
N TRP A 219 -22.55 15.97 -0.06
CA TRP A 219 -21.16 15.82 -0.52
C TRP A 219 -20.98 15.42 -1.98
N PHE A 220 -22.01 14.94 -2.68
CA PHE A 220 -21.87 14.40 -4.03
C PHE A 220 -22.95 14.92 -4.98
N ASP A 221 -22.62 15.01 -6.27
CA ASP A 221 -23.62 15.26 -7.31
C ASP A 221 -24.45 13.98 -7.57
N PRO A 222 -25.74 14.08 -7.94
CA PRO A 222 -26.61 12.91 -8.12
C PRO A 222 -26.04 11.81 -9.03
N HIS A 223 -25.48 12.19 -10.18
CA HIS A 223 -24.86 11.24 -11.11
C HIS A 223 -23.59 10.57 -10.52
N VAL A 224 -22.82 11.28 -9.67
CA VAL A 224 -21.67 10.70 -8.98
C VAL A 224 -22.12 9.67 -7.95
N ILE A 225 -23.25 9.90 -7.26
CA ILE A 225 -23.82 8.94 -6.31
C ILE A 225 -24.20 7.64 -7.05
N GLU A 226 -24.88 7.76 -8.18
CA GLU A 226 -25.25 6.61 -9.03
C GLU A 226 -24.01 5.84 -9.51
N GLU A 227 -22.98 6.55 -9.99
CA GLU A 227 -21.73 5.93 -10.43
C GLU A 227 -20.98 5.23 -9.29
N LEU A 228 -20.89 5.84 -8.10
CA LEU A 228 -20.27 5.23 -6.93
C LEU A 228 -21.03 4.00 -6.44
N ALA A 229 -22.37 4.04 -6.44
CA ALA A 229 -23.21 2.89 -6.08
C ALA A 229 -22.95 1.70 -7.02
N LEU A 230 -22.88 1.95 -8.34
CA LEU A 230 -22.52 0.93 -9.33
C LEU A 230 -21.13 0.35 -9.05
N LEU A 231 -20.13 1.20 -8.89
CA LEU A 231 -18.75 0.76 -8.64
C LEU A 231 -18.65 -0.11 -7.39
N LYS A 232 -19.29 0.30 -6.29
CA LYS A 232 -19.35 -0.46 -5.05
C LYS A 232 -20.03 -1.83 -5.26
N ALA A 233 -21.18 -1.85 -5.93
CA ALA A 233 -21.89 -3.08 -6.27
C ALA A 233 -20.99 -4.04 -7.06
N SER A 234 -20.30 -3.54 -8.09
CA SER A 234 -19.39 -4.33 -8.91
C SER A 234 -18.18 -4.85 -8.12
N CYS A 235 -17.67 -4.09 -7.15
CA CYS A 235 -16.62 -4.57 -6.24
C CYS A 235 -17.11 -5.74 -5.37
N HIS A 236 -18.35 -5.69 -4.87
CA HIS A 236 -18.92 -6.76 -4.04
C HIS A 236 -19.20 -8.07 -4.79
N GLN A 237 -19.33 -8.03 -6.12
CA GLN A 237 -19.47 -9.22 -6.96
C GLN A 237 -18.18 -10.05 -7.08
N LEU A 238 -17.04 -9.53 -6.62
CA LEU A 238 -15.79 -10.30 -6.59
C LEU A 238 -15.85 -11.39 -5.52
N ASN A 239 -15.57 -12.63 -5.93
CA ASN A 239 -15.59 -13.81 -5.05
C ASN A 239 -14.40 -13.85 -4.08
N SER A 240 -13.21 -13.44 -4.51
CA SER A 240 -12.03 -13.40 -3.63
C SER A 240 -12.09 -12.18 -2.73
N GLU A 241 -11.97 -12.41 -1.42
CA GLU A 241 -11.86 -11.34 -0.43
C GLU A 241 -10.67 -10.41 -0.71
N ARG A 242 -9.52 -10.98 -1.13
CA ARG A 242 -8.32 -10.20 -1.45
C ARG A 242 -8.51 -9.32 -2.68
N ALA A 243 -9.13 -9.85 -3.73
CA ALA A 243 -9.46 -9.06 -4.92
C ALA A 243 -10.47 -7.95 -4.57
N ARG A 244 -11.49 -8.28 -3.77
CA ARG A 244 -12.49 -7.33 -3.31
C ARG A 244 -11.88 -6.23 -2.43
N ASP A 245 -10.98 -6.55 -1.51
CA ASP A 245 -10.25 -5.56 -0.69
C ASP A 245 -9.46 -4.57 -1.57
N VAL A 246 -8.80 -5.07 -2.62
CA VAL A 246 -8.11 -4.23 -3.60
C VAL A 246 -9.08 -3.32 -4.34
N ALA A 247 -10.18 -3.86 -4.87
CA ALA A 247 -11.18 -3.08 -5.59
C ALA A 247 -11.84 -2.01 -4.69
N LEU A 248 -12.19 -2.35 -3.45
CA LEU A 248 -12.75 -1.41 -2.47
C LEU A 248 -11.73 -0.36 -2.01
N THR A 249 -10.45 -0.71 -1.95
CA THR A 249 -9.37 0.26 -1.71
C THR A 249 -9.25 1.25 -2.86
N VAL A 250 -9.28 0.78 -4.10
CA VAL A 250 -9.29 1.65 -5.29
C VAL A 250 -10.54 2.53 -5.34
N PHE A 251 -11.70 1.96 -5.02
CA PHE A 251 -12.94 2.72 -4.89
C PHE A 251 -12.78 3.84 -3.86
N SER A 252 -12.28 3.52 -2.67
CA SER A 252 -12.03 4.50 -1.59
C SER A 252 -11.03 5.60 -1.97
N SER A 253 -10.05 5.30 -2.82
CA SER A 253 -9.01 6.27 -3.22
C SER A 253 -9.60 7.40 -4.06
N ILE A 254 -10.65 7.13 -4.83
CA ILE A 254 -11.28 8.13 -5.71
C ILE A 254 -12.40 8.93 -5.02
N VAL A 255 -13.00 8.44 -3.92
CA VAL A 255 -14.18 9.05 -3.27
C VAL A 255 -14.01 10.55 -3.01
N VAL A 256 -12.90 10.96 -2.37
CA VAL A 256 -12.68 12.38 -2.07
C VAL A 256 -12.53 13.20 -3.35
N THR A 257 -11.88 12.64 -4.38
CA THR A 257 -11.62 13.35 -5.64
C THR A 257 -12.90 13.68 -6.42
N VAL A 258 -13.91 12.81 -6.34
CA VAL A 258 -15.22 12.99 -6.98
C VAL A 258 -16.28 13.60 -6.06
N SER A 259 -15.97 13.75 -4.77
CA SER A 259 -16.81 14.47 -3.81
C SER A 259 -16.58 15.99 -3.86
N ARG A 260 -17.47 16.74 -3.21
CA ARG A 260 -17.31 18.16 -2.92
C ARG A 260 -16.35 18.46 -1.76
N GLN A 261 -15.66 17.49 -1.16
CA GLN A 261 -14.61 17.74 -0.16
C GLN A 261 -13.34 18.30 -0.83
N ASP A 262 -12.74 19.36 -0.29
CA ASP A 262 -11.59 20.06 -0.88
C ASP A 262 -10.40 19.11 -1.13
N SER A 263 -9.91 18.44 -0.09
CA SER A 263 -8.78 17.52 -0.17
C SER A 263 -8.81 16.45 0.93
N ASP A 264 -7.86 15.51 0.87
CA ASP A 264 -7.61 14.51 1.91
C ASP A 264 -7.24 15.08 3.28
N THR A 265 -6.85 16.35 3.32
CA THR A 265 -6.41 17.05 4.55
C THR A 265 -7.28 18.26 4.87
N ARG A 266 -8.35 18.51 4.10
CA ARG A 266 -9.25 19.62 4.34
C ARG A 266 -10.72 19.22 4.13
N TYR A 267 -11.47 19.22 5.23
CA TYR A 267 -12.89 18.88 5.27
C TYR A 267 -13.77 20.10 5.04
N VAL A 268 -13.62 20.72 3.86
CA VAL A 268 -14.37 21.91 3.45
C VAL A 268 -15.01 21.65 2.09
N ARG A 269 -16.21 22.20 1.87
CA ARG A 269 -16.92 22.04 0.61
C ARG A 269 -16.33 22.93 -0.49
N ARG A 270 -16.07 22.34 -1.66
CA ARG A 270 -15.73 23.01 -2.92
C ARG A 270 -16.56 22.40 -4.04
N ASN A 271 -17.04 23.25 -4.95
CA ASN A 271 -17.68 22.76 -6.15
C ASN A 271 -16.61 22.25 -7.11
N LYS A 272 -16.70 20.96 -7.46
CA LYS A 272 -15.88 20.32 -8.48
C LYS A 272 -16.78 19.98 -9.65
N GLN A 273 -16.33 20.28 -10.86
CA GLN A 273 -17.05 19.90 -12.07
C GLN A 273 -16.66 18.47 -12.43
N ILE A 274 -17.49 17.51 -12.01
CA ILE A 274 -17.36 16.10 -12.38
C ILE A 274 -18.36 15.82 -13.50
N GLY A 275 -17.87 15.32 -14.64
CA GLY A 275 -18.72 14.95 -15.76
C GLY A 275 -19.27 13.53 -15.60
N ARG A 276 -20.40 13.23 -16.26
CA ARG A 276 -20.96 11.87 -16.30
C ARG A 276 -19.93 10.86 -16.84
N GLY A 277 -19.85 9.71 -16.20
CA GLY A 277 -18.89 8.64 -16.44
C GLY A 277 -17.47 8.91 -15.93
N GLU A 278 -17.16 10.12 -15.46
CA GLU A 278 -15.81 10.46 -15.03
C GLU A 278 -15.42 9.72 -13.76
N THR A 279 -16.37 9.43 -12.86
CA THR A 279 -16.11 8.63 -11.66
C THR A 279 -15.69 7.22 -12.03
N ILE A 280 -16.43 6.59 -12.95
CA ILE A 280 -16.12 5.25 -13.47
C ILE A 280 -14.75 5.26 -14.17
N ARG A 281 -14.47 6.24 -15.02
CA ARG A 281 -13.17 6.36 -15.71
C ARG A 281 -12.00 6.59 -14.75
N ARG A 282 -12.20 7.29 -13.63
CA ARG A 282 -11.19 7.44 -12.57
C ARG A 282 -10.94 6.11 -11.87
N PHE A 283 -11.98 5.38 -11.54
CA PHE A 283 -11.86 4.04 -10.96
C PHE A 283 -11.11 3.08 -11.89
N ILE A 284 -11.47 3.02 -13.17
CA ILE A 284 -10.82 2.16 -14.17
C ILE A 284 -9.31 2.42 -14.25
N ARG A 285 -8.90 3.71 -14.31
CA ARG A 285 -7.48 4.10 -14.34
C ARG A 285 -6.76 3.70 -13.07
N ALA A 286 -7.36 3.97 -11.90
CA ALA A 286 -6.79 3.63 -10.61
C ALA A 286 -6.70 2.11 -10.39
N LEU A 287 -7.68 1.34 -10.90
CA LEU A 287 -7.67 -0.12 -10.82
C LEU A 287 -6.58 -0.73 -11.72
N ALA A 288 -6.36 -0.16 -12.91
CA ALA A 288 -5.28 -0.60 -13.79
C ALA A 288 -3.90 -0.40 -13.14
N ASP A 289 -3.65 0.79 -12.57
CA ASP A 289 -2.41 1.11 -11.85
C ASP A 289 -2.24 0.21 -10.60
N ALA A 290 -3.32 -0.05 -9.86
CA ALA A 290 -3.33 -0.98 -8.73
C ALA A 290 -2.91 -2.40 -9.11
N ILE A 291 -3.49 -2.94 -10.20
CA ILE A 291 -3.15 -4.28 -10.70
C ILE A 291 -1.67 -4.35 -11.08
N GLU A 292 -1.14 -3.35 -11.79
CA GLU A 292 0.26 -3.31 -12.18
C GLU A 292 1.20 -3.26 -10.97
N ARG A 293 0.89 -2.43 -9.97
CA ARG A 293 1.68 -2.33 -8.73
C ARG A 293 1.68 -3.63 -7.93
N LEU A 294 0.55 -4.32 -7.86
CA LEU A 294 0.43 -5.58 -7.14
C LEU A 294 1.17 -6.72 -7.84
N LYS A 295 1.16 -6.77 -9.17
CA LYS A 295 2.01 -7.68 -9.95
C LYS A 295 3.49 -7.44 -9.64
N ASN A 296 3.94 -6.18 -9.74
CA ASN A 296 5.32 -5.80 -9.44
C ASN A 296 5.72 -6.11 -7.98
N LEU A 297 4.79 -5.99 -7.02
CA LEU A 297 5.02 -6.38 -5.64
C LEU A 297 5.19 -7.90 -5.51
N ALA A 298 4.28 -8.69 -6.11
CA ALA A 298 4.31 -10.14 -6.06
C ALA A 298 5.62 -10.71 -6.62
N ASP A 299 6.09 -10.15 -7.75
CA ASP A 299 7.37 -10.53 -8.37
C ASP A 299 8.58 -10.31 -7.45
N LEU A 300 8.52 -9.30 -6.56
CA LEU A 300 9.62 -8.95 -5.66
C LEU A 300 9.58 -9.70 -4.33
N VAL A 301 8.38 -9.94 -3.76
CA VAL A 301 8.24 -10.65 -2.48
C VAL A 301 8.65 -12.11 -2.63
N GLY A 302 8.23 -12.76 -3.72
CA GLY A 302 8.59 -14.15 -4.02
C GLY A 302 8.07 -15.16 -2.99
N ILE A 303 8.94 -15.62 -2.07
CA ILE A 303 8.68 -16.65 -1.03
C ILE A 303 7.43 -16.27 -0.21
N PRO A 304 6.59 -17.24 0.23
CA PRO A 304 5.36 -16.96 0.97
C PRO A 304 5.64 -16.35 2.36
N SER A 305 5.87 -15.04 2.38
CA SER A 305 5.85 -14.22 3.58
C SER A 305 4.40 -14.00 3.98
N LYS A 306 4.06 -14.26 5.25
CA LYS A 306 2.70 -14.12 5.75
C LYS A 306 2.48 -12.68 6.20
N CYS A 307 1.39 -12.06 5.78
CA CYS A 307 0.93 -10.78 6.29
C CYS A 307 -0.44 -10.95 6.94
N LYS A 308 -0.59 -10.49 8.19
CA LYS A 308 -1.87 -10.46 8.90
C LYS A 308 -2.18 -9.02 9.31
N VAL A 309 -3.36 -8.53 8.94
CA VAL A 309 -3.86 -7.22 9.37
C VAL A 309 -5.05 -7.43 10.28
N ILE A 310 -4.99 -6.87 11.48
CA ILE A 310 -6.01 -6.98 12.52
C ILE A 310 -6.64 -5.60 12.69
N HIS A 311 -7.95 -5.52 12.47
CA HIS A 311 -8.73 -4.35 12.87
C HIS A 311 -9.03 -4.46 14.36
N GLY A 312 -8.38 -3.62 15.17
CA GLY A 312 -8.48 -3.70 16.62
C GLY A 312 -7.71 -2.61 17.34
N ASN A 313 -8.06 -2.40 18.60
CA ASN A 313 -7.37 -1.49 19.49
C ASN A 313 -6.25 -2.25 20.24
N ILE A 314 -5.00 -1.81 20.12
CA ILE A 314 -3.86 -2.45 20.79
C ILE A 314 -3.94 -2.40 22.33
N LEU A 315 -4.77 -1.51 22.88
CA LEU A 315 -5.02 -1.43 24.33
C LEU A 315 -5.96 -2.55 24.83
N GLU A 316 -6.64 -3.25 23.92
CA GLU A 316 -7.47 -4.39 24.25
C GLU A 316 -6.66 -5.69 24.15
N PRO A 317 -7.01 -6.75 24.91
CA PRO A 317 -6.32 -8.03 24.82
C PRO A 317 -6.38 -8.61 23.41
N LEU A 318 -5.25 -8.64 22.72
CA LEU A 318 -5.10 -9.27 21.41
C LEU A 318 -4.27 -10.56 21.55
N ASN A 319 -4.76 -11.65 20.98
CA ASN A 319 -4.02 -12.91 20.94
C ASN A 319 -2.98 -12.83 19.81
N LEU A 320 -1.76 -12.40 20.17
CA LEU A 320 -0.62 -12.30 19.28
C LEU A 320 0.37 -13.43 19.57
N GLU A 321 0.88 -14.03 18.49
CA GLU A 321 2.03 -14.91 18.58
C GLU A 321 3.28 -14.09 18.94
N THR A 322 4.32 -14.75 19.45
CA THR A 322 5.63 -14.10 19.66
C THR A 322 6.13 -13.52 18.35
N VAL A 323 6.59 -12.26 18.39
CA VAL A 323 7.17 -11.54 17.25
C VAL A 323 8.64 -11.23 17.51
N ASP A 324 9.41 -11.05 16.45
CA ASP A 324 10.87 -10.84 16.54
C ASP A 324 11.24 -9.35 16.61
N LEU A 325 10.46 -8.49 15.97
CA LEU A 325 10.71 -7.04 15.92
C LEU A 325 9.40 -6.24 15.87
N ALA A 326 9.30 -5.15 16.63
CA ALA A 326 8.24 -4.17 16.49
C ALA A 326 8.78 -2.88 15.84
N VAL A 327 8.16 -2.44 14.74
CA VAL A 327 8.49 -1.19 14.05
C VAL A 327 7.21 -0.43 13.79
N SER A 328 7.13 0.82 14.25
CA SER A 328 5.92 1.62 14.14
C SER A 328 6.23 3.11 14.11
N SER A 329 5.31 3.88 13.54
CA SER A 329 5.18 5.31 13.76
C SER A 329 3.87 5.53 14.51
N PRO A 330 3.89 5.65 15.84
CA PRO A 330 2.66 5.77 16.61
C PRO A 330 1.87 7.02 16.24
N PRO A 331 0.55 7.03 16.48
CA PRO A 331 -0.27 8.21 16.24
C PRO A 331 0.16 9.38 17.14
N TYR A 332 0.10 10.59 16.60
CA TYR A 332 0.41 11.82 17.33
C TYR A 332 -0.88 12.51 17.77
N PRO A 333 -1.11 12.73 19.07
CA PRO A 333 -2.27 13.48 19.54
C PRO A 333 -2.36 14.86 18.88
N ASN A 334 -3.57 15.27 18.51
CA ASN A 334 -3.86 16.55 17.84
C ASN A 334 -3.18 16.78 16.48
N ALA A 335 -2.62 15.75 15.84
CA ALA A 335 -1.97 15.91 14.54
C ALA A 335 -2.94 15.81 13.35
N PHE A 336 -3.94 14.92 13.43
CA PHE A 336 -4.85 14.64 12.31
C PHE A 336 -6.13 13.93 12.75
N SER A 337 -7.30 14.49 12.40
CA SER A 337 -8.60 13.90 12.69
C SER A 337 -9.03 12.88 11.64
N TYR A 338 -8.53 11.64 11.72
CA TYR A 338 -8.75 10.60 10.71
C TYR A 338 -10.24 10.33 10.45
N HIS A 339 -11.07 10.24 11.48
CA HIS A 339 -12.50 9.99 11.34
C HIS A 339 -13.19 11.06 10.49
N LEU A 340 -12.78 12.33 10.64
CA LEU A 340 -13.38 13.46 9.94
C LEU A 340 -12.99 13.45 8.47
N TYR A 341 -11.69 13.39 8.17
CA TYR A 341 -11.21 13.46 6.79
C TYR A 341 -11.52 12.21 5.97
N HIS A 342 -11.70 11.06 6.63
CA HIS A 342 -12.10 9.80 6.00
C HIS A 342 -13.61 9.54 6.06
N ARG A 343 -14.41 10.44 6.65
CA ARG A 343 -15.86 10.25 6.86
C ARG A 343 -16.59 9.83 5.59
N ASN A 344 -16.38 10.54 4.48
CA ASN A 344 -17.02 10.23 3.20
C ASN A 344 -16.66 8.82 2.69
N ARG A 345 -15.41 8.38 2.89
CA ARG A 345 -14.97 7.03 2.52
C ARG A 345 -15.63 5.97 3.39
N MET A 346 -15.65 6.19 4.71
CA MET A 346 -16.23 5.27 5.68
C MET A 346 -17.74 5.11 5.47
N LEU A 347 -18.46 6.21 5.19
CA LEU A 347 -19.88 6.16 4.84
C LEU A 347 -20.13 5.29 3.61
N TRP A 348 -19.38 5.52 2.52
CA TRP A 348 -19.51 4.71 1.31
C TRP A 348 -19.19 3.23 1.53
N LEU A 349 -18.19 2.93 2.37
CA LEU A 349 -17.78 1.56 2.68
C LEU A 349 -18.60 0.89 3.79
N GLY A 350 -19.62 1.56 4.35
CA GLY A 350 -20.44 1.01 5.44
C GLY A 350 -19.65 0.80 6.74
N MET A 351 -18.61 1.61 6.98
CA MET A 351 -17.80 1.56 8.19
C MET A 351 -18.36 2.50 9.26
N ASP A 352 -18.40 2.04 10.51
CA ASP A 352 -18.84 2.84 11.66
C ASP A 352 -17.77 3.88 12.06
N TRP A 353 -17.84 5.05 11.42
CA TRP A 353 -16.94 6.17 11.69
C TRP A 353 -17.15 6.79 13.08
N GLU A 354 -18.34 6.63 13.68
CA GLU A 354 -18.63 7.14 15.03
C GLU A 354 -17.99 6.28 16.10
N ALA A 355 -18.01 4.95 15.93
CA ALA A 355 -17.23 4.03 16.75
C ALA A 355 -15.74 4.30 16.62
N PHE A 356 -15.23 4.45 15.41
CA PHE A 356 -13.82 4.77 15.20
C PHE A 356 -13.43 6.10 15.86
N LYS A 357 -14.26 7.14 15.74
CA LYS A 357 -14.02 8.44 16.41
C LYS A 357 -13.78 8.33 17.91
N ARG A 358 -14.41 7.35 18.60
CA ARG A 358 -14.25 7.17 20.05
C ARG A 358 -12.92 6.54 20.45
N VAL A 359 -12.26 5.85 19.52
CA VAL A 359 -11.02 5.09 19.78
C VAL A 359 -9.81 5.66 19.05
N GLU A 360 -10.01 6.59 18.11
CA GLU A 360 -8.89 7.18 17.38
C GLU A 360 -7.99 8.02 18.29
N ILE A 361 -6.70 8.03 17.96
CA ILE A 361 -5.69 8.85 18.62
C ILE A 361 -5.21 9.83 17.55
N GLY A 362 -5.63 11.10 17.60
CA GLY A 362 -5.25 12.09 16.59
C GLY A 362 -6.14 13.33 16.49
N SER A 363 -7.37 13.27 17.01
CA SER A 363 -8.27 14.42 17.16
C SER A 363 -8.31 15.02 18.55
#